data_AF-A0A7Z8PER6-F1
#
_entry.id   AF-A0A7Z8PER6-F1
#
_cell.length_a   1.000
_cell.length_b   1.000
_cell.length_c   1.000
_cell.angle_alpha   90.00
_cell.angle_beta   90.00
_cell.angle_gamma   90.00
#
_symmetry.space_group_name_H-M   'P 1'
#
loop_
_entity.id
_entity.type
_entity.pdbx_description
1 polymer ?
#
loop_
_entity_poly.entity_id
_entity_poly.type
_entity_poly.pdbx_seq_one_letter_code
_entity_poly.pdbx_strand_id
1 'polypeptide(L)'
;MAKGRSWGEAEHSLSIRAAWLHYVGGLRQAKVAKLLGVPSVKAHRLIAWSVAKGETGDNEICLDLSLKECEPDNRQVVEQIAESVVFWASHINSGVRDLAR
;
A
#
# COMPACT_ATOMS: atom_id res chain seq x y z
N MET A 1 6.43 7.95 28.52
CA MET A 1 6.56 8.91 27.40
C MET A 1 6.55 8.19 26.03
N ALA A 2 5.53 7.36 25.72
CA ALA A 2 5.48 6.55 24.49
C ALA A 2 4.45 7.04 23.43
N LYS A 3 3.62 8.03 23.76
CA LYS A 3 2.47 8.47 22.95
C LYS A 3 2.87 9.26 21.68
N GLY A 4 4.07 9.86 21.64
CA GLY A 4 4.53 10.67 20.51
C GLY A 4 5.06 9.87 19.32
N ARG A 5 5.59 8.66 19.55
CA ARG A 5 6.20 7.83 18.49
C ARG A 5 5.14 7.12 17.64
N SER A 6 4.05 6.66 18.25
CA SER A 6 2.98 5.94 17.56
C SER A 6 2.10 6.83 16.67
N TRP A 7 2.02 8.13 16.96
CA TRP A 7 1.24 9.07 16.13
C TRP A 7 1.93 9.34 14.79
N GLY A 8 3.27 9.50 14.79
CA GLY A 8 4.05 9.66 13.57
C GLY A 8 4.05 8.42 12.68
N GLU A 9 4.09 7.22 13.27
CA GLU A 9 3.99 5.95 12.55
C GLU A 9 2.60 5.73 11.93
N ALA A 10 1.53 6.12 12.65
CA ALA A 10 0.17 6.04 12.12
C ALA A 10 -0.04 7.01 10.94
N GLU A 11 0.47 8.24 11.04
CA GLU A 11 0.43 9.19 9.92
C GLU A 11 1.31 8.75 8.75
N HIS A 12 2.43 8.09 9.03
CA HIS A 12 3.30 7.49 8.02
C HIS A 12 2.63 6.34 7.28
N SER A 13 1.97 5.44 8.01
CA SER A 13 1.18 4.38 7.38
C SER A 13 0.02 4.94 6.55
N LEU A 14 -0.61 6.04 7.01
CA LEU A 14 -1.68 6.71 6.26
C LEU A 14 -1.17 7.41 5.00
N SER A 15 0.03 7.97 5.00
CA SER A 15 0.60 8.62 3.81
C SER A 15 0.90 7.63 2.71
N ILE A 16 1.52 6.50 3.05
CA ILE A 16 1.83 5.42 2.10
C ILE A 16 0.54 4.91 1.47
N ARG A 17 -0.50 4.64 2.29
CA ARG A 17 -1.81 4.20 1.78
C ARG A 17 -2.47 5.26 0.89
N ALA A 18 -2.39 6.53 1.26
CA ALA A 18 -2.97 7.62 0.48
C ALA A 18 -2.30 7.74 -0.90
N ALA A 19 -0.98 7.63 -0.93
CA ALA A 19 -0.21 7.68 -2.16
C ALA A 19 -0.48 6.45 -3.04
N TRP A 20 -0.51 5.24 -2.49
CA TRP A 20 -0.84 4.02 -3.23
C TRP A 20 -2.22 4.12 -3.89
N LEU A 21 -3.25 4.53 -3.13
CA LEU A 21 -4.60 4.70 -3.66
C LEU A 21 -4.67 5.76 -4.77
N HIS A 22 -3.85 6.80 -4.68
CA HIS A 22 -3.80 7.85 -5.69
C HIS A 22 -3.07 7.40 -6.96
N TYR A 23 -1.83 6.94 -6.84
CA TYR A 23 -0.97 6.63 -7.97
C TYR A 23 -1.27 5.25 -8.55
N VAL A 24 -1.29 4.18 -7.74
CA VAL A 24 -1.59 2.82 -8.20
C VAL A 24 -3.09 2.64 -8.43
N GLY A 25 -3.91 3.10 -7.48
CA GLY A 25 -5.37 3.00 -7.57
C GLY A 25 -6.03 3.96 -8.55
N GLY A 26 -5.31 4.98 -9.07
CA GLY A 26 -5.86 6.00 -9.97
C GLY A 26 -6.96 6.86 -9.35
N LEU A 27 -7.10 6.86 -8.01
CA LEU A 27 -8.18 7.56 -7.33
C LEU A 27 -7.85 9.04 -7.14
N ARG A 28 -8.85 9.90 -7.31
CA ARG A 28 -8.72 11.32 -6.96
C ARG A 28 -8.67 11.52 -5.45
N GLN A 29 -8.03 12.60 -5.01
CA GLN A 29 -7.81 12.92 -3.59
C GLN A 29 -9.08 12.86 -2.72
N ALA A 30 -10.23 13.31 -3.25
CA ALA A 30 -11.51 13.25 -2.54
C ALA A 30 -11.98 11.81 -2.26
N LYS A 31 -11.75 10.88 -3.19
CA LYS A 31 -12.11 9.47 -3.03
C LYS A 31 -11.14 8.78 -2.07
N VAL A 32 -9.84 9.10 -2.16
CA VAL A 32 -8.82 8.65 -1.21
C VAL A 32 -9.17 9.10 0.22
N ALA A 33 -9.53 10.37 0.41
CA ALA A 33 -9.93 10.92 1.69
C ALA A 33 -11.11 10.15 2.32
N LYS A 34 -12.14 9.87 1.51
CA LYS A 34 -13.30 9.08 1.94
C LYS A 34 -12.93 7.65 2.34
N LEU A 35 -12.03 7.00 1.62
CA LEU A 35 -11.58 5.64 1.91
C LEU A 35 -10.71 5.56 3.18
N LEU A 36 -9.89 6.58 3.43
CA LEU A 36 -9.03 6.64 4.62
C LEU A 36 -9.72 7.22 5.84
N GLY A 37 -10.94 7.74 5.72
CA GLY A 37 -11.66 8.38 6.83
C GLY A 37 -10.99 9.67 7.32
N VAL A 38 -10.31 10.40 6.43
CA VAL A 38 -9.60 11.65 6.74
C VAL A 38 -10.17 12.84 5.98
N PRO A 39 -10.00 14.08 6.47
CA PRO A 39 -10.38 15.28 5.71
C PRO A 39 -9.65 15.37 4.35
N SER A 40 -10.30 15.95 3.34
CA SER A 40 -9.73 16.06 1.99
C SER A 40 -8.38 16.78 1.97
N VAL A 41 -8.22 17.83 2.78
CA VAL A 41 -6.94 18.56 2.92
C VAL A 41 -5.86 17.69 3.56
N LYS A 42 -6.23 16.80 4.49
CA LYS A 42 -5.27 15.87 5.11
C LYS A 42 -4.82 14.82 4.10
N ALA A 43 -5.73 14.27 3.29
CA ALA A 43 -5.36 13.35 2.21
C ALA A 43 -4.38 13.99 1.21
N HIS A 44 -4.63 15.24 0.80
CA HIS A 44 -3.72 15.99 -0.05
C HIS A 44 -2.30 16.09 0.55
N ARG A 45 -2.21 16.50 1.83
CA ARG A 45 -0.92 16.62 2.54
C ARG A 45 -0.21 15.29 2.67
N LEU A 46 -0.93 14.23 2.99
CA LEU A 46 -0.39 12.87 3.13
C LEU A 46 0.20 12.36 1.82
N ILE A 47 -0.49 12.55 0.69
CA ILE A 47 0.03 12.20 -0.65
C ILE A 47 1.30 12.99 -0.95
N ALA A 48 1.27 14.31 -0.78
CA ALA A 48 2.43 15.16 -1.04
C ALA A 48 3.64 14.81 -0.15
N TRP A 49 3.39 14.48 1.12
CA TRP A 49 4.44 14.09 2.06
C TRP A 49 5.08 12.75 1.71
N SER A 50 4.28 11.75 1.30
CA SER A 50 4.80 10.45 0.87
C SER A 50 5.65 10.58 -0.40
N VAL A 51 5.20 11.40 -1.36
CA VAL A 51 5.96 11.71 -2.58
C VAL A 51 7.27 12.43 -2.25
N ALA A 52 7.24 13.44 -1.39
CA ALA A 52 8.43 14.19 -0.99
C ALA A 52 9.47 13.32 -0.26
N LYS A 53 9.03 12.22 0.37
CA LYS A 53 9.91 11.26 1.04
C LYS A 53 10.42 10.14 0.13
N GLY A 54 9.99 10.08 -1.14
CA GLY A 54 10.37 9.00 -2.05
C GLY A 54 9.62 7.67 -1.83
N GLU A 55 8.74 7.59 -0.82
CA GLU A 55 7.97 6.39 -0.46
C GLU A 55 6.99 5.91 -1.55
N THR A 56 6.76 6.76 -2.55
CA THR A 56 5.90 6.49 -3.71
C THR A 56 6.69 6.42 -5.01
N GLY A 57 7.92 6.94 -5.03
CA GLY A 57 8.80 6.97 -6.22
C GLY A 57 9.63 5.70 -6.34
N ASP A 58 10.00 5.11 -5.21
CA ASP A 58 10.65 3.81 -5.14
C ASP A 58 9.63 2.78 -4.66
N ASN A 59 9.35 1.79 -5.51
CA ASN A 59 8.43 0.67 -5.33
C ASN A 59 8.86 -0.24 -4.15
N GLU A 60 8.84 0.28 -2.92
CA GLU A 60 9.31 -0.44 -1.72
C GLU A 60 8.26 -1.41 -1.13
N ILE A 61 7.07 -1.53 -1.73
CA ILE A 61 6.22 -2.72 -1.52
C ILE A 61 6.76 -3.84 -2.42
N CYS A 62 8.02 -4.16 -2.22
CA CYS A 62 8.67 -5.33 -2.77
C CYS A 62 8.39 -6.46 -1.77
N LEU A 63 7.25 -7.15 -1.91
CA LEU A 63 7.15 -8.49 -1.36
C LEU A 63 8.23 -9.29 -2.10
N ASP A 64 9.32 -9.60 -1.39
CA ASP A 64 10.49 -10.24 -1.96
C ASP A 64 10.09 -11.58 -2.58
N LEU A 65 9.98 -11.56 -3.91
CA LEU A 65 10.49 -12.51 -4.90
C LEU A 65 9.89 -12.10 -6.27
N SER A 66 10.69 -11.39 -7.08
CA SER A 66 10.53 -11.14 -8.55
C SER A 66 9.97 -9.80 -9.08
N LEU A 67 9.80 -8.71 -8.31
CA LEU A 67 9.30 -7.43 -8.85
C LEU A 67 10.34 -6.29 -8.88
N LYS A 68 11.62 -6.62 -8.98
CA LYS A 68 12.74 -5.65 -8.87
C LYS A 68 12.93 -4.74 -10.10
N GLU A 69 12.10 -4.87 -11.13
CA GLU A 69 12.18 -4.08 -12.38
C GLU A 69 10.81 -3.56 -12.85
N CYS A 70 9.87 -3.34 -11.93
CA CYS A 70 8.58 -2.74 -12.30
C CYS A 70 8.77 -1.25 -12.56
N GLU A 71 8.83 -0.86 -13.83
CA GLU A 71 8.76 0.52 -14.29
C GLU A 71 7.53 1.21 -13.64
N PRO A 72 7.63 2.46 -13.17
CA PRO A 72 6.61 3.09 -12.32
C PRO A 72 5.23 3.21 -12.99
N ASP A 73 5.16 3.06 -14.31
CA ASP A 73 3.92 3.12 -15.10
C ASP A 73 3.38 1.74 -15.50
N ASN A 74 4.07 0.64 -15.14
CA ASN A 74 3.65 -0.71 -15.52
C ASN A 74 2.49 -1.23 -14.66
N ARG A 75 1.28 -0.73 -14.93
CA ARG A 75 0.02 -1.10 -14.28
C ARG A 75 -0.37 -2.57 -14.48
N GLN A 76 0.23 -3.27 -15.45
CA GLN A 76 -0.04 -4.70 -15.71
C GLN A 76 0.33 -5.59 -14.52
N VAL A 77 1.28 -5.15 -13.67
CA VAL A 77 1.65 -5.87 -12.45
C VAL A 77 0.46 -6.07 -11.50
N VAL A 78 -0.51 -5.14 -11.48
CA VAL A 78 -1.69 -5.23 -10.62
C VAL A 78 -2.60 -6.39 -11.05
N GLU A 79 -2.77 -6.56 -12.35
CA GLU A 79 -3.57 -7.67 -12.90
C GLU A 79 -2.89 -9.01 -12.63
N GLN A 80 -1.56 -9.09 -12.83
CA GLN A 80 -0.78 -10.30 -12.55
C GLN A 80 -0.78 -10.68 -11.06
N ILE A 81 -0.68 -9.69 -10.16
CA ILE A 81 -0.82 -9.92 -8.71
C ILE A 81 -2.23 -10.40 -8.38
N ALA A 82 -3.27 -9.78 -8.97
CA ALA A 82 -4.64 -10.19 -8.73
C ALA A 82 -4.88 -11.64 -9.16
N GLU A 83 -4.39 -12.04 -10.34
CA GLU A 83 -4.44 -13.43 -10.81
C GLU A 83 -3.71 -14.40 -9.87
N SER A 84 -2.51 -14.03 -9.41
CA SER A 84 -1.74 -14.82 -8.45
C SER A 84 -2.46 -14.98 -7.10
N VAL A 85 -3.03 -13.90 -6.56
CA VAL A 85 -3.82 -13.93 -5.33
C VAL A 85 -5.05 -14.81 -5.50
N VAL A 86 -5.77 -14.71 -6.61
CA VAL A 86 -6.94 -15.54 -6.92
C VAL A 86 -6.55 -17.03 -6.99
N PHE A 87 -5.43 -17.34 -7.63
CA PHE A 87 -4.90 -18.70 -7.72
C PHE A 87 -4.59 -19.29 -6.33
N TRP A 88 -3.89 -18.52 -5.48
CA TRP A 88 -3.49 -18.98 -4.15
C TRP A 88 -4.60 -18.89 -3.09
N ALA A 89 -5.69 -18.16 -3.33
CA ALA A 89 -6.75 -17.91 -2.35
C ALA A 89 -7.31 -19.18 -1.68
N SER A 90 -7.50 -20.25 -2.46
CA SER A 90 -7.99 -21.55 -1.95
C SER A 90 -6.95 -22.32 -1.12
N HIS A 91 -5.66 -21.96 -1.24
CA HIS A 91 -4.53 -22.63 -0.62
C HIS A 91 -3.95 -21.84 0.57
N ILE A 92 -4.51 -20.67 0.93
CA ILE A 92 -3.99 -19.80 2.02
C ILE A 92 -3.87 -20.53 3.36
N ASN A 93 -4.77 -21.48 3.64
CA ASN A 93 -4.77 -22.25 4.88
C ASN A 93 -4.15 -23.66 4.73
N SER A 94 -3.53 -23.95 3.59
CA SER A 94 -2.77 -25.20 3.46
C SER A 94 -1.58 -25.17 4.43
N GLY A 95 -1.36 -26.27 5.16
CA GLY A 95 -0.29 -26.37 6.16
C GLY A 95 -0.63 -25.87 7.57
N VAL A 96 -1.76 -25.17 7.80
CA VAL A 96 -2.14 -24.72 9.16
C VAL A 96 -2.33 -25.89 10.13
N ARG A 97 -2.79 -27.04 9.62
CA ARG A 97 -2.95 -28.28 10.39
C ARG A 97 -1.61 -28.91 10.80
N ASP A 98 -0.53 -28.62 10.07
CA ASP A 98 0.81 -29.17 10.31
C ASP A 98 1.57 -28.35 11.38
N LEU A 99 1.08 -27.16 11.73
CA LEU A 99 1.63 -26.30 12.78
C LEU A 99 1.15 -26.67 14.20
N ALA A 100 0.16 -27.55 14.32
CA ALA A 100 -0.42 -27.95 15.61
C ALA A 100 0.26 -29.17 16.25
N ARG A 101 1.49 -29.51 15.82
CA ARG A 101 2.28 -30.63 16.35
C ARG A 101 3.33 -30.20 17.35
#